data_AF-A0A9X9Q8G5-F1
#
_entry.id   AF-A0A9X9Q8G5-F1
#
_cell.length_a   1.000
_cell.length_b   1.000
_cell.length_c   1.000
_cell.angle_alpha   90.00
_cell.angle_beta   90.00
_cell.angle_gamma   90.00
#
_symmetry.space_group_name_H-M   'P 1'
#
loop_
_entity.id
_entity.type
_entity.pdbx_description
1 polymer ?
#
loop_
_entity_poly.entity_id
_entity_poly.type
_entity_poly.pdbx_seq_one_letter_code
_entity_poly.pdbx_strand_id
1 'polypeptide(L)'
;MHNKKLKYYTGNYDQYVKTRLELEENQMKRFHWEQDQIAHMKNYIARFGHGSAKLARQAQSKEKTLQKMMASGLTERVVSDKTLSFYFPPCGKIPPPVIMVQNVSFKYTKDGPCIYNNLEFGIDLDTRVALVGPNGAGKSTLLKLLTGELLPTDGMIRKHSHVKIGRYHQHLQEQLDLDLSPLEYMMKCYPEIKEKEEMRKIIGRYGLTGKQQVSPIRNLSDGQKCRVCLAWLAWQNPHMLFLDEPTNHLDIETIDALADAINEFEGGMMLVSHD
;
A
#
# COMPACT_ATOMS: atom_id res chain seq x y z
N MET A 1 17.11 -4.72 -3.14
CA MET A 1 17.89 -5.36 -2.06
C MET A 1 17.02 -6.46 -1.47
N HIS A 2 17.37 -7.74 -1.62
CA HIS A 2 16.56 -8.85 -1.11
C HIS A 2 17.36 -9.55 0.00
N ASN A 3 16.76 -9.75 1.18
CA ASN A 3 17.45 -10.25 2.39
C ASN A 3 18.74 -9.49 2.74
N LYS A 4 18.73 -8.16 2.61
CA LYS A 4 19.90 -7.27 2.83
C LYS A 4 21.10 -7.55 1.92
N LYS A 5 20.93 -8.35 0.86
CA LYS A 5 21.95 -8.61 -0.17
C LYS A 5 21.57 -7.87 -1.45
N LEU A 6 22.58 -7.30 -2.10
CA LEU A 6 22.44 -6.63 -3.38
C LEU A 6 22.80 -7.64 -4.48
N LYS A 7 21.88 -7.88 -5.41
CA LYS A 7 22.10 -8.72 -6.60
C LYS A 7 21.90 -7.84 -7.81
N TYR A 8 22.85 -7.90 -8.73
CA TYR A 8 22.80 -7.16 -9.99
C TYR A 8 22.22 -8.04 -11.09
N TYR A 9 21.38 -7.46 -11.93
CA TYR A 9 20.77 -8.09 -13.09
C TYR A 9 21.08 -7.24 -14.31
N THR A 10 21.33 -7.87 -15.45
CA THR A 10 21.53 -7.19 -16.73
C THR A 10 20.23 -7.16 -17.52
N GLY A 11 19.96 -6.07 -18.25
CA GLY A 11 18.74 -5.93 -19.06
C GLY A 11 17.78 -4.86 -18.56
N ASN A 12 16.56 -4.86 -19.12
CA ASN A 12 15.47 -3.96 -18.72
C ASN A 12 14.62 -4.55 -17.57
N TYR A 13 13.64 -3.78 -17.06
CA TYR A 13 12.81 -4.21 -15.94
C TYR A 13 12.00 -5.48 -16.22
N ASP A 14 11.43 -5.63 -17.41
CA ASP A 14 10.66 -6.82 -17.78
C ASP A 14 11.52 -8.08 -17.79
N GLN A 15 12.74 -7.98 -18.33
CA GLN A 15 13.73 -9.06 -18.29
C GLN A 15 14.12 -9.40 -16.85
N TYR A 16 14.28 -8.39 -16.00
CA TYR A 16 14.53 -8.58 -14.58
C TYR A 16 13.40 -9.36 -13.90
N VAL A 17 12.14 -8.96 -14.09
CA VAL A 17 10.97 -9.61 -13.48
C VAL A 17 10.91 -11.08 -13.89
N LYS A 18 11.04 -11.36 -15.19
CA LYS A 18 11.03 -12.73 -15.72
C LYS A 18 12.18 -13.58 -15.15
N THR A 19 13.40 -13.05 -15.20
CA THR A 19 14.59 -13.75 -14.69
C THR A 19 14.47 -14.03 -13.19
N ARG A 20 13.91 -13.08 -12.42
CA ARG A 20 13.70 -13.24 -10.98
C ARG A 20 12.71 -14.37 -10.70
N LEU A 21 11.56 -14.39 -11.39
CA LEU A 21 10.54 -15.43 -11.24
C LEU A 21 11.10 -16.82 -11.57
N GLU A 22 11.86 -16.95 -12.66
CA GLU A 22 12.51 -18.22 -13.04
C GLU A 22 13.52 -18.69 -11.98
N LEU A 23 14.32 -17.78 -11.42
CA LEU A 23 15.27 -18.09 -10.35
C LEU A 23 14.58 -18.52 -9.06
N GLU A 24 13.51 -17.83 -8.67
CA GLU A 24 12.70 -18.16 -7.50
C GLU A 24 12.00 -19.52 -7.65
N GLU A 25 11.44 -19.82 -8.82
CA GLU A 25 10.83 -21.11 -9.11
C GLU A 25 11.86 -22.25 -9.03
N ASN A 26 13.03 -22.05 -9.63
CA ASN A 26 14.13 -23.02 -9.58
C ASN A 26 14.65 -23.23 -8.15
N GLN A 27 14.74 -22.16 -7.35
CA GLN A 27 15.11 -22.24 -5.94
C GLN A 27 14.07 -23.01 -5.13
N MET A 28 12.78 -22.76 -5.34
CA MET A 28 11.68 -23.49 -4.69
C MET A 28 11.67 -24.97 -5.06
N LYS A 29 11.89 -25.32 -6.33
CA LYS A 29 12.01 -26.71 -6.77
C LYS A 29 13.17 -27.43 -6.08
N ARG A 30 14.34 -26.78 -5.98
CA ARG A 30 15.50 -27.33 -5.25
C ARG A 30 15.21 -27.48 -3.75
N PHE A 31 14.60 -26.48 -3.14
CA PHE A 31 14.19 -26.55 -1.73
C PHE A 31 13.27 -27.74 -1.47
N HIS A 32 12.21 -27.90 -2.26
CA HIS A 32 11.29 -29.04 -2.13
C HIS A 32 12.00 -30.38 -2.33
N TRP A 33 12.84 -30.49 -3.36
CA TRP A 33 13.61 -31.71 -3.61
C TRP A 33 14.53 -32.06 -2.43
N GLU A 34 15.25 -31.08 -1.86
CA GLU A 34 16.09 -31.30 -0.69
C GLU A 34 15.27 -31.72 0.55
N GLN A 35 14.13 -31.08 0.79
CA GLN A 35 13.24 -31.44 1.91
C GLN A 35 12.70 -32.87 1.78
N ASP A 36 12.29 -33.27 0.57
CA ASP A 36 11.81 -34.63 0.30
C ASP A 36 12.92 -35.66 0.48
N GLN A 37 14.16 -35.37 0.03
CA GLN A 37 15.31 -36.23 0.28
C GLN A 37 15.60 -36.37 1.78
N ILE A 38 15.61 -35.26 2.52
CA ILE A 38 15.81 -35.27 3.97
C ILE A 38 14.73 -36.10 4.66
N ALA A 39 13.46 -35.92 4.29
CA ALA A 39 12.34 -36.66 4.85
C ALA A 39 12.47 -38.16 4.56
N HIS A 40 12.80 -38.54 3.32
CA HIS A 40 12.99 -39.93 2.92
C HIS A 40 14.16 -40.59 3.65
N MET A 41 15.29 -39.89 3.79
CA MET A 41 16.46 -40.38 4.53
C MET A 41 16.17 -40.55 6.02
N LYS A 42 15.50 -39.58 6.65
CA LYS A 42 15.07 -39.67 8.06
C LYS A 42 14.13 -40.85 8.29
N ASN A 43 13.11 -41.02 7.43
CA ASN A 43 12.20 -42.16 7.51
C ASN A 43 12.91 -43.50 7.35
N TYR A 44 13.89 -43.57 6.44
CA TYR A 44 14.68 -44.79 6.24
C TYR A 44 15.56 -45.11 7.46
N ILE A 45 16.24 -44.11 8.02
CA ILE A 45 17.07 -44.27 9.23
C ILE A 45 16.21 -44.72 10.40
N ALA A 46 15.03 -44.11 10.60
CA ALA A 46 14.11 -44.48 11.66
C ALA A 46 13.58 -45.92 11.53
N ARG A 47 13.24 -46.38 10.32
CA ARG A 47 12.69 -47.72 10.09
C ARG A 47 13.75 -48.83 10.13
N PHE A 48 14.96 -48.56 9.66
CA PHE A 48 15.98 -49.59 9.41
C PHE A 48 17.24 -49.44 10.26
N GLY A 49 17.33 -48.41 11.11
CA GLY A 49 18.49 -48.14 11.98
C GLY A 49 18.78 -49.26 13.00
N HIS A 50 17.75 -49.99 13.43
CA HIS A 50 17.84 -51.14 14.34
C HIS A 50 17.57 -52.48 13.64
N GLY A 51 17.54 -52.50 12.30
CA GLY A 51 17.31 -53.71 11.51
C GLY A 51 18.52 -54.63 11.44
N SER A 52 18.49 -55.59 10.51
CA SER A 52 19.61 -56.52 10.28
C SER A 52 20.94 -55.78 10.05
N ALA A 53 22.09 -56.42 10.35
CA ALA A 53 23.41 -55.80 10.24
C ALA A 53 23.69 -55.13 8.88
N LYS A 54 23.12 -55.67 7.79
CA LYS A 54 23.20 -55.08 6.44
C LYS A 54 22.38 -53.79 6.33
N LEU A 55 21.16 -53.76 6.86
CA LEU A 55 20.26 -52.61 6.85
C LEU A 55 20.75 -51.49 7.79
N ALA A 56 21.27 -51.84 8.97
CA ALA A 56 21.86 -50.89 9.90
C ALA A 56 23.07 -50.15 9.30
N ARG A 57 23.96 -50.86 8.57
CA ARG A 57 25.08 -50.23 7.85
C ARG A 57 24.59 -49.27 6.75
N GLN A 58 23.52 -49.61 6.02
CA GLN A 58 22.94 -48.73 5.01
C GLN A 58 22.29 -47.48 5.65
N ALA A 59 21.64 -47.62 6.80
CA ALA A 59 21.10 -46.49 7.56
C ALA A 59 22.21 -45.53 8.03
N GLN A 60 23.31 -46.05 8.60
CA GLN A 60 24.47 -45.25 9.01
C GLN A 60 25.13 -44.51 7.83
N SER A 61 25.19 -45.14 6.65
CA SER A 61 25.70 -44.47 5.44
C SER A 61 24.82 -43.29 5.03
N LYS A 62 23.49 -43.46 5.06
CA LYS A 62 22.54 -42.37 4.76
C LYS A 62 22.59 -41.27 5.81
N GLU A 63 22.80 -41.61 7.08
CA GLU A 63 22.97 -40.63 8.15
C GLU A 63 24.19 -39.72 7.91
N LYS A 64 25.33 -40.30 7.50
CA LYS A 64 26.51 -39.50 7.11
C LYS A 64 26.25 -38.61 5.91
N THR A 65 25.53 -39.11 4.90
CA THR A 65 25.16 -38.29 3.73
C THR A 65 24.24 -37.13 4.13
N LEU A 66 23.27 -37.38 5.02
CA LEU A 66 22.37 -36.35 5.54
C LEU A 66 23.15 -35.27 6.32
N GLN A 67 24.07 -35.67 7.19
CA GLN A 67 24.93 -34.74 7.92
C GLN A 67 25.78 -33.89 6.98
N LYS A 68 26.33 -34.49 5.91
CA LYS A 68 27.10 -33.75 4.90
C LYS A 68 26.25 -32.73 4.14
N MET A 69 25.01 -33.09 3.78
CA MET A 69 24.06 -32.17 3.13
C MET A 69 23.68 -31.00 4.06
N MET A 70 23.47 -31.26 5.34
CA MET A 70 23.20 -30.19 6.32
C MET A 70 24.42 -29.28 6.52
N ALA A 71 25.63 -29.84 6.52
CA ALA A 71 26.87 -29.09 6.67
C ALA A 71 27.23 -28.23 5.46
N SER A 72 26.81 -28.60 4.25
CA SER A 72 27.03 -27.78 3.04
C SER A 72 26.11 -26.56 2.93
N GLY A 73 25.14 -26.42 3.85
CA GLY A 73 24.07 -25.42 3.76
C GLY A 73 22.96 -25.90 2.83
N LEU A 74 21.72 -25.88 3.33
CA LEU A 74 20.54 -26.22 2.55
C LEU A 74 20.08 -25.00 1.75
N THR A 75 19.41 -25.26 0.64
CA THR A 75 18.73 -24.21 -0.12
C THR A 75 17.71 -23.53 0.79
N GLU A 76 17.73 -22.20 0.86
CA GLU A 76 16.74 -21.45 1.63
C GLU A 76 15.39 -21.46 0.91
N ARG A 77 14.29 -21.53 1.68
CA ARG A 77 12.94 -21.36 1.13
C ARG A 77 12.81 -19.96 0.54
N VAL A 78 12.24 -19.84 -0.65
CA VAL A 78 11.86 -18.53 -1.18
C VAL A 78 10.77 -17.95 -0.28
N VAL A 79 11.05 -16.78 0.29
CA VAL A 79 10.06 -16.00 1.02
C VAL A 79 9.47 -15.02 0.02
N SER A 80 8.15 -15.09 -0.18
CA SER A 80 7.45 -14.12 -1.02
C SER A 80 7.64 -12.71 -0.45
N ASP A 81 7.79 -11.74 -1.34
CA ASP A 81 7.76 -10.33 -0.94
C ASP A 81 6.45 -10.06 -0.18
N LYS A 82 6.51 -9.21 0.85
CA LYS A 82 5.31 -8.87 1.62
C LYS A 82 4.37 -8.08 0.72
N THR A 83 3.23 -8.66 0.36
CA THR A 83 2.18 -7.94 -0.35
C THR A 83 1.53 -6.93 0.59
N LEU A 84 1.57 -5.65 0.22
CA LEU A 84 0.77 -4.61 0.86
C LEU A 84 -0.69 -4.81 0.42
N SER A 85 -1.64 -4.69 1.34
CA SER A 85 -3.07 -4.80 1.02
C SER A 85 -3.77 -3.61 1.64
N PHE A 86 -3.81 -2.49 0.92
CA PHE A 86 -4.52 -1.33 1.41
C PHE A 86 -6.03 -1.59 1.42
N TYR A 87 -6.73 -0.82 2.24
CA TYR A 87 -8.15 -1.01 2.43
C TYR A 87 -8.81 0.30 2.82
N PHE A 88 -9.91 0.61 2.17
CA PHE A 88 -10.78 1.71 2.56
C PHE A 88 -12.06 1.10 3.12
N PRO A 89 -12.35 1.30 4.42
CA PRO A 89 -13.58 0.79 5.02
C PRO A 89 -14.82 1.32 4.29
N PRO A 90 -15.90 0.51 4.18
CA PRO A 90 -17.15 0.93 3.56
C PRO A 90 -17.70 2.19 4.24
N CYS A 91 -18.06 3.19 3.44
CA CYS A 91 -18.52 4.50 3.93
C CYS A 91 -20.04 4.58 4.15
N GLY A 92 -20.80 3.54 3.81
CA GLY A 92 -22.26 3.59 3.80
C GLY A 92 -22.81 4.36 2.60
N LYS A 93 -24.11 4.71 2.63
CA LYS A 93 -24.80 5.37 1.51
C LYS A 93 -25.15 6.82 1.82
N ILE A 94 -24.98 7.69 0.83
CA ILE A 94 -25.44 9.08 0.81
C ILE A 94 -26.39 9.25 -0.39
N PRO A 95 -27.58 9.85 -0.21
CA PRO A 95 -28.48 10.09 -1.33
C PRO A 95 -27.87 11.12 -2.31
N PRO A 96 -28.02 10.91 -3.62
CA PRO A 96 -27.58 11.89 -4.62
C PRO A 96 -28.44 13.15 -4.58
N PRO A 97 -27.92 14.32 -5.00
CA PRO A 97 -26.53 14.57 -5.41
C PRO A 97 -25.59 14.70 -4.21
N VAL A 98 -24.43 14.03 -4.23
CA VAL A 98 -23.45 14.14 -3.11
C VAL A 98 -22.74 15.48 -3.12
N ILE A 99 -22.22 15.88 -4.29
CA ILE A 99 -21.67 17.22 -4.55
C ILE A 99 -22.30 17.75 -5.83
N MET A 100 -22.81 18.97 -5.78
CA MET A 100 -23.41 19.66 -6.91
C MET A 100 -22.70 20.98 -7.13
N VAL A 101 -22.18 21.17 -8.34
CA VAL A 101 -21.49 22.38 -8.78
C VAL A 101 -22.37 23.10 -9.80
N GLN A 102 -22.73 24.35 -9.53
CA GLN A 102 -23.66 25.12 -10.37
C GLN A 102 -23.08 26.50 -10.71
N ASN A 103 -22.92 26.76 -12.01
CA ASN A 103 -22.45 28.03 -12.57
C ASN A 103 -21.15 28.55 -11.93
N VAL A 104 -20.25 27.64 -11.53
CA VAL A 104 -19.06 28.04 -10.78
C VAL A 104 -18.02 28.69 -11.67
N SER A 105 -17.62 29.90 -11.30
CA SER A 105 -16.48 30.59 -11.88
C SER A 105 -15.46 30.92 -10.80
N PHE A 106 -14.17 30.82 -11.12
CA PHE A 106 -13.10 31.04 -10.16
C PHE A 106 -11.90 31.77 -10.76
N LYS A 107 -11.40 32.76 -10.01
CA LYS A 107 -10.12 33.44 -10.23
C LYS A 107 -9.44 33.70 -8.89
N TYR A 108 -8.11 33.60 -8.85
CA TYR A 108 -7.31 33.81 -7.63
C TYR A 108 -7.24 35.28 -7.20
N THR A 109 -7.18 36.19 -8.17
CA THR A 109 -7.14 37.63 -7.94
C THR A 109 -8.23 38.31 -8.76
N LYS A 110 -8.69 39.50 -8.33
CA LYS A 110 -9.77 40.23 -9.02
C LYS A 110 -9.45 40.50 -10.49
N ASP A 111 -8.19 40.85 -10.77
CA ASP A 111 -7.70 41.20 -12.12
C ASP A 111 -6.92 40.05 -12.79
N GLY A 112 -6.89 38.87 -12.15
CA GLY A 112 -6.22 37.69 -12.67
C GLY A 112 -7.04 36.94 -13.72
N PRO A 113 -6.41 36.02 -14.46
CA PRO A 113 -7.12 35.16 -15.40
C PRO A 113 -8.13 34.27 -14.67
N CYS A 114 -9.30 34.06 -15.29
CA CYS A 114 -10.25 33.06 -14.84
C CYS A 114 -9.67 31.66 -15.05
N ILE A 115 -9.65 30.85 -14.00
CA ILE A 115 -9.28 29.43 -14.05
C ILE A 115 -10.48 28.61 -14.55
N TYR A 116 -11.68 28.92 -14.06
CA TYR A 116 -12.94 28.29 -14.43
C TYR A 116 -13.98 29.34 -14.78
N ASN A 117 -14.79 29.07 -15.80
CA ASN A 117 -15.93 29.87 -16.20
C ASN A 117 -17.16 28.96 -16.33
N ASN A 118 -18.22 29.26 -15.59
CA ASN A 118 -19.52 28.59 -15.65
C ASN A 118 -19.47 27.04 -15.60
N LEU A 119 -18.73 26.51 -14.63
CA LEU A 119 -18.60 25.07 -14.40
C LEU A 119 -19.90 24.49 -13.82
N GLU A 120 -20.41 23.41 -14.40
CA GLU A 120 -21.64 22.74 -13.96
C GLU A 120 -21.51 21.21 -14.06
N PHE A 121 -21.59 20.52 -12.92
CA PHE A 121 -21.63 19.06 -12.84
C PHE A 121 -22.06 18.56 -11.45
N GLY A 122 -22.46 17.29 -11.38
CA GLY A 122 -22.68 16.56 -10.12
C GLY A 122 -21.62 15.48 -9.91
N ILE A 123 -21.36 15.14 -8.64
CA ILE A 123 -20.54 14.00 -8.24
C ILE A 123 -21.37 13.19 -7.24
N ASP A 124 -21.47 11.88 -7.49
CA ASP A 124 -22.15 10.91 -6.64
C ASP A 124 -21.18 9.82 -6.13
N LEU A 125 -21.67 8.90 -5.28
CA LEU A 125 -20.81 7.85 -4.68
C LEU A 125 -20.32 6.80 -5.69
N ASP A 126 -20.97 6.65 -6.83
CA ASP A 126 -20.54 5.77 -7.92
C ASP A 126 -19.62 6.47 -8.93
N THR A 127 -19.42 7.79 -8.76
CA THR A 127 -18.62 8.59 -9.69
C THR A 127 -17.14 8.28 -9.53
N ARG A 128 -16.47 7.93 -10.62
CA ARG A 128 -15.01 7.80 -10.71
C ARG A 128 -14.49 8.69 -11.82
N VAL A 129 -13.78 9.76 -11.47
CA VAL A 129 -13.30 10.77 -12.43
C VAL A 129 -11.78 10.88 -12.34
N ALA A 130 -11.12 10.85 -13.48
CA ALA A 130 -9.73 11.25 -13.61
C ALA A 130 -9.66 12.67 -14.20
N LEU A 131 -9.03 13.59 -13.47
CA LEU A 131 -8.74 14.95 -13.90
C LEU A 131 -7.35 14.97 -14.53
N VAL A 132 -7.32 15.07 -15.85
CA VAL A 132 -6.11 15.15 -16.67
C VAL A 132 -5.91 16.55 -17.23
N GLY A 133 -4.67 16.96 -17.40
CA GLY A 133 -4.32 18.25 -17.99
C GLY A 133 -2.92 18.71 -17.61
N PRO A 134 -2.35 19.70 -18.31
CA PRO A 134 -1.00 20.19 -18.02
C PRO A 134 -0.90 20.83 -16.62
N ASN A 135 0.32 21.01 -16.15
CA ASN A 135 0.58 21.77 -14.92
C ASN A 135 0.07 23.20 -15.07
N GLY A 136 -0.62 23.69 -14.05
CA GLY A 136 -1.27 25.01 -14.08
C GLY A 136 -2.69 25.03 -14.66
N ALA A 137 -3.23 23.92 -15.17
CA ALA A 137 -4.61 23.85 -15.68
C ALA A 137 -5.72 23.97 -14.61
N GLY A 138 -5.33 24.08 -13.33
CA GLY A 138 -6.28 24.26 -12.22
C GLY A 138 -6.73 22.98 -11.52
N LYS A 139 -6.21 21.79 -11.86
CA LYS A 139 -6.62 20.49 -11.28
C LYS A 139 -6.72 20.51 -9.74
N SER A 140 -5.64 20.90 -9.05
CA SER A 140 -5.64 21.03 -7.59
C SER A 140 -6.52 22.19 -7.10
N THR A 141 -6.74 23.23 -7.91
CA THR A 141 -7.70 24.31 -7.61
C THR A 141 -9.13 23.78 -7.57
N LEU A 142 -9.51 22.90 -8.51
CA LEU A 142 -10.83 22.25 -8.50
C LEU A 142 -11.02 21.40 -7.25
N LEU A 143 -10.03 20.60 -6.86
CA LEU A 143 -10.10 19.83 -5.62
C LEU A 143 -10.32 20.74 -4.40
N LYS A 144 -9.58 21.86 -4.31
CA LYS A 144 -9.74 22.86 -3.23
C LYS A 144 -11.12 23.52 -3.20
N LEU A 145 -11.70 23.78 -4.37
CA LEU A 145 -13.08 24.29 -4.47
C LEU A 145 -14.09 23.26 -3.95
N LEU A 146 -13.94 22.00 -4.34
CA LEU A 146 -14.83 20.92 -3.88
C LEU A 146 -14.67 20.62 -2.39
N THR A 147 -13.45 20.64 -1.83
CA THR A 147 -13.24 20.50 -0.38
C THR A 147 -13.71 21.73 0.40
N GLY A 148 -13.83 22.89 -0.25
CA GLY A 148 -14.22 24.15 0.39
C GLY A 148 -13.05 24.92 0.99
N GLU A 149 -11.81 24.54 0.68
CA GLU A 149 -10.60 25.33 0.99
C GLU A 149 -10.55 26.63 0.18
N LEU A 150 -11.16 26.63 -1.01
CA LEU A 150 -11.40 27.82 -1.81
C LEU A 150 -12.90 28.02 -2.00
N LEU A 151 -13.30 29.30 -2.03
CA LEU A 151 -14.67 29.68 -2.35
C LEU A 151 -14.74 30.11 -3.82
N PRO A 152 -15.81 29.73 -4.54
CA PRO A 152 -16.03 30.20 -5.90
C PRO A 152 -16.21 31.73 -5.90
N THR A 153 -15.73 32.41 -6.95
CA THR A 153 -15.98 33.85 -7.12
C THR A 153 -17.40 34.15 -7.61
N ASP A 154 -18.01 33.20 -8.32
CA ASP A 154 -19.41 33.24 -8.74
C ASP A 154 -19.95 31.79 -8.81
N GLY A 155 -21.27 31.64 -8.70
CA GLY A 155 -21.94 30.33 -8.61
C GLY A 155 -21.90 29.70 -7.22
N MET A 156 -22.24 28.41 -7.13
CA MET A 156 -22.28 27.69 -5.84
C MET A 156 -21.85 26.22 -5.94
N ILE A 157 -21.26 25.74 -4.85
CA ILE A 157 -20.96 24.32 -4.63
C ILE A 157 -21.76 23.86 -3.42
N ARG A 158 -22.69 22.91 -3.62
CA ARG A 158 -23.48 22.30 -2.54
C ARG A 158 -22.96 20.90 -2.27
N LYS A 159 -22.79 20.58 -1.00
CA LYS A 159 -22.37 19.26 -0.51
C LYS A 159 -23.44 18.71 0.39
N HIS A 160 -23.65 17.39 0.34
CA HIS A 160 -24.48 16.71 1.33
C HIS A 160 -23.90 16.91 2.74
N SER A 161 -24.73 17.19 3.75
CA SER A 161 -24.28 17.57 5.10
C SER A 161 -23.42 16.52 5.81
N HIS A 162 -23.66 15.24 5.50
CA HIS A 162 -22.96 14.11 6.11
C HIS A 162 -21.82 13.56 5.25
N VAL A 163 -21.50 14.19 4.10
CA VAL A 163 -20.39 13.72 3.27
C VAL A 163 -19.07 13.91 3.99
N LYS A 164 -18.24 12.87 3.95
CA LYS A 164 -16.85 12.90 4.42
C LYS A 164 -15.97 12.82 3.19
N ILE A 165 -15.13 13.83 3.00
CA ILE A 165 -14.21 13.88 1.87
C ILE A 165 -12.81 13.65 2.42
N GLY A 166 -12.19 12.55 2.03
CA GLY A 166 -10.78 12.29 2.27
C GLY A 166 -9.96 12.85 1.12
N ARG A 167 -8.98 13.71 1.40
CA ARG A 167 -8.06 14.24 0.39
C ARG A 167 -6.63 13.82 0.65
N TYR A 168 -6.04 13.12 -0.32
CA TYR A 168 -4.60 12.90 -0.41
C TYR A 168 -3.99 13.99 -1.29
N HIS A 169 -2.90 14.60 -0.82
CA HIS A 169 -2.14 15.61 -1.57
C HIS A 169 -0.68 15.62 -1.11
N GLN A 170 0.21 16.18 -1.92
CA GLN A 170 1.65 16.14 -1.70
C GLN A 170 2.09 16.66 -0.32
N HIS A 171 1.43 17.70 0.20
CA HIS A 171 1.73 18.31 1.50
C HIS A 171 1.06 17.61 2.70
N LEU A 172 0.31 16.51 2.50
CA LEU A 172 -0.36 15.82 3.59
C LEU A 172 0.62 15.33 4.66
N GLN A 173 1.84 14.98 4.24
CA GLN A 173 2.90 14.51 5.14
C GLN A 173 3.36 15.60 6.12
N GLU A 174 3.22 16.88 5.76
CA GLU A 174 3.59 18.02 6.60
C GLU A 174 2.62 18.20 7.78
N GLN A 175 1.43 17.60 7.70
CA GLN A 175 0.43 17.62 8.78
C GLN A 175 0.68 16.52 9.84
N LEU A 176 1.66 15.63 9.61
CA LEU A 176 2.01 14.59 10.57
C LEU A 176 2.76 15.20 11.77
N ASP A 177 2.40 14.73 12.97
CA ASP A 177 3.14 15.04 14.20
C ASP A 177 4.44 14.22 14.22
N LEU A 178 5.53 14.81 13.74
CA LEU A 178 6.81 14.14 13.50
C LEU A 178 7.47 13.58 14.77
N ASP A 179 7.04 14.06 15.93
CA ASP A 179 7.57 13.67 17.23
C ASP A 179 6.92 12.39 17.76
N LEU A 180 5.69 12.10 17.34
CA LEU A 180 4.97 10.87 17.68
C LEU A 180 5.41 9.71 16.80
N SER A 181 5.24 8.49 17.31
CA SER A 181 5.27 7.29 16.45
C SER A 181 3.98 7.14 15.66
N PRO A 182 3.96 6.41 14.52
CA PRO A 182 2.72 6.14 13.78
C PRO A 182 1.60 5.56 14.62
N LEU A 183 1.94 4.67 15.56
CA LEU A 183 0.98 4.04 16.44
C LEU A 183 0.37 5.06 17.41
N GLU A 184 1.18 5.93 18.00
CA GLU A 184 0.69 7.00 18.89
C GLU A 184 -0.11 8.05 18.13
N TYR A 185 0.34 8.44 16.93
CA TYR A 185 -0.36 9.37 16.06
C TYR A 185 -1.76 8.84 15.71
N MET A 186 -1.85 7.59 15.24
CA MET A 186 -3.14 7.00 14.88
C MET A 186 -4.05 6.80 16.10
N MET A 187 -3.53 6.37 17.26
CA MET A 187 -4.34 6.29 18.49
C MET A 187 -4.83 7.65 18.97
N LYS A 188 -4.05 8.72 18.76
CA LYS A 188 -4.45 10.11 19.07
C LYS A 188 -5.55 10.60 18.12
N CYS A 189 -5.47 10.25 16.84
CA CYS A 189 -6.49 10.62 15.84
C CYS A 189 -7.79 9.83 15.98
N TYR A 190 -7.70 8.57 16.43
CA TYR A 190 -8.82 7.63 16.50
C TYR A 190 -8.95 7.05 17.93
N PRO A 191 -9.34 7.88 18.92
CA PRO A 191 -9.43 7.47 20.33
C PRO A 191 -10.49 6.40 20.61
N GLU A 192 -11.41 6.17 19.67
CA GLU A 192 -12.39 5.07 19.72
C GLU A 192 -11.73 3.68 19.68
N ILE A 193 -10.54 3.57 19.06
CA ILE A 193 -9.74 2.34 19.04
C ILE A 193 -8.85 2.32 20.28
N LYS A 194 -9.36 1.70 21.35
CA LYS A 194 -8.66 1.63 22.64
C LYS A 194 -7.52 0.62 22.64
N GLU A 195 -7.69 -0.47 21.89
CA GLU A 195 -6.73 -1.57 21.89
C GLU A 195 -5.53 -1.25 20.98
N LYS A 196 -4.36 -1.09 21.60
CA LYS A 196 -3.12 -0.81 20.88
C LYS A 196 -2.82 -1.89 19.84
N GLU A 197 -3.12 -3.15 20.14
CA GLU A 197 -2.87 -4.27 19.23
C GLU A 197 -3.81 -4.25 18.00
N GLU A 198 -5.02 -3.72 18.15
CA GLU A 198 -5.92 -3.49 17.03
C GLU A 198 -5.35 -2.40 16.10
N MET A 199 -4.92 -1.27 16.67
CA MET A 199 -4.27 -0.21 15.90
C MET A 199 -2.99 -0.70 15.19
N ARG A 200 -2.21 -1.58 15.83
CA ARG A 200 -1.04 -2.21 15.20
C ARG A 200 -1.38 -3.03 13.97
N LYS A 201 -2.50 -3.75 13.98
CA LYS A 201 -2.98 -4.50 12.81
C LYS A 201 -3.40 -3.57 11.69
N ILE A 202 -4.07 -2.47 12.03
CA ILE A 202 -4.51 -1.44 11.08
C ILE A 202 -3.31 -0.82 10.37
N ILE A 203 -2.36 -0.24 11.10
CA ILE A 203 -1.16 0.38 10.47
C ILE A 203 -0.26 -0.68 9.80
N GLY A 204 -0.28 -1.92 10.31
CA GLY A 204 0.43 -3.06 9.72
C GLY A 204 -0.06 -3.40 8.31
N ARG A 205 -1.36 -3.22 8.04
CA ARG A 205 -1.97 -3.41 6.73
C ARG A 205 -1.42 -2.45 5.66
N TYR A 206 -0.96 -1.27 6.09
CA TYR A 206 -0.27 -0.30 5.23
C TYR A 206 1.25 -0.50 5.17
N GLY A 207 1.77 -1.63 5.70
CA GLY A 207 3.18 -1.99 5.60
C GLY A 207 4.09 -1.42 6.69
N LEU A 208 3.55 -0.75 7.71
CA LEU A 208 4.32 -0.29 8.87
C LEU A 208 4.40 -1.41 9.90
N THR A 209 5.59 -2.00 10.10
CA THR A 209 5.76 -3.17 11.00
C THR A 209 6.92 -3.00 11.98
N GLY A 210 6.85 -3.72 13.11
CA GLY A 210 7.92 -3.77 14.10
C GLY A 210 8.34 -2.39 14.61
N LYS A 211 9.61 -2.05 14.42
CA LYS A 211 10.19 -0.77 14.87
C LYS A 211 9.56 0.44 14.20
N GLN A 212 9.06 0.32 12.96
CA GLN A 212 8.46 1.45 12.23
C GLN A 212 7.23 2.00 12.94
N GLN A 213 6.46 1.13 13.61
CA GLN A 213 5.22 1.54 14.29
C GLN A 213 5.47 2.37 15.56
N VAL A 214 6.64 2.20 16.18
CA VAL A 214 6.97 2.76 17.50
C VAL A 214 8.10 3.79 17.46
N SER A 215 8.76 3.93 16.32
CA SER A 215 9.79 4.95 16.11
C SER A 215 9.11 6.27 15.74
N PRO A 216 9.65 7.43 16.16
CA PRO A 216 9.12 8.73 15.75
C PRO A 216 8.98 8.86 14.24
N ILE A 217 7.91 9.49 13.77
CA ILE A 217 7.59 9.67 12.34
C ILE A 217 8.72 10.40 11.61
N ARG A 218 9.45 11.32 12.28
CA ARG A 218 10.62 11.99 11.70
C ARG A 218 11.71 11.03 11.17
N ASN A 219 11.80 9.82 11.73
CA ASN A 219 12.80 8.81 11.35
C ASN A 219 12.35 7.90 10.20
N LEU A 220 11.11 8.08 9.73
CA LEU A 220 10.55 7.29 8.64
C LEU A 220 10.99 7.86 7.29
N SER A 221 11.12 6.99 6.28
CA SER A 221 11.26 7.43 4.89
C SER A 221 9.98 8.09 4.39
N ASP A 222 10.07 8.87 3.31
CA ASP A 222 8.88 9.56 2.77
C ASP A 222 7.81 8.57 2.27
N GLY A 223 8.20 7.42 1.73
CA GLY A 223 7.26 6.33 1.41
C GLY A 223 6.60 5.74 2.66
N GLN A 224 7.31 5.65 3.78
CA GLN A 224 6.72 5.21 5.05
C GLN A 224 5.78 6.28 5.63
N LYS A 225 6.13 7.57 5.56
CA LYS A 225 5.24 8.67 5.95
C LYS A 225 3.97 8.68 5.09
N CYS A 226 4.12 8.46 3.78
CA CYS A 226 2.98 8.30 2.89
C CYS A 226 2.05 7.17 3.34
N ARG A 227 2.59 6.01 3.71
CA ARG A 227 1.81 4.89 4.24
C ARG A 227 1.09 5.25 5.55
N VAL A 228 1.69 6.09 6.42
CA VAL A 228 1.00 6.65 7.60
C VAL A 228 -0.18 7.53 7.17
N CYS A 229 0.02 8.43 6.20
CA CYS A 229 -1.03 9.30 5.68
C CYS A 229 -2.19 8.51 5.06
N LEU A 230 -1.88 7.44 4.30
CA LEU A 230 -2.91 6.58 3.70
C LEU A 230 -3.67 5.77 4.76
N ALA A 231 -2.99 5.27 5.78
CA ALA A 231 -3.64 4.61 6.92
C ALA A 231 -4.59 5.57 7.64
N TRP A 232 -4.12 6.79 7.91
CA TRP A 232 -4.92 7.85 8.50
C TRP A 232 -6.12 8.19 7.62
N LEU A 233 -5.92 8.41 6.32
CA LEU A 233 -6.96 8.81 5.38
C LEU A 233 -8.07 7.75 5.28
N ALA A 234 -7.70 6.48 5.19
CA ALA A 234 -8.66 5.39 5.09
C ALA A 234 -9.53 5.27 6.35
N TRP A 235 -8.94 5.45 7.54
CA TRP A 235 -9.66 5.33 8.81
C TRP A 235 -10.60 6.51 9.12
N GLN A 236 -10.57 7.57 8.31
CA GLN A 236 -11.64 8.60 8.35
C GLN A 236 -12.99 8.07 7.84
N ASN A 237 -12.99 6.89 7.20
CA ASN A 237 -14.11 6.31 6.48
C ASN A 237 -14.73 7.34 5.51
N PRO A 238 -13.93 7.86 4.55
CA PRO A 238 -14.40 8.88 3.63
C PRO A 238 -15.45 8.30 2.67
N HIS A 239 -16.47 9.09 2.37
CA HIS A 239 -17.45 8.78 1.32
C HIS A 239 -16.94 9.16 -0.06
N MET A 240 -16.05 10.16 -0.11
CA MET A 240 -15.43 10.67 -1.31
C MET A 240 -13.91 10.67 -1.13
N LEU A 241 -13.16 10.13 -2.08
CA LEU A 241 -11.69 10.11 -2.05
C LEU A 241 -11.12 10.98 -3.17
N PHE A 242 -10.40 12.04 -2.81
CA PHE A 242 -9.71 12.93 -3.75
C PHE A 242 -8.21 12.68 -3.66
N LEU A 243 -7.60 12.21 -4.75
CA LEU A 243 -6.20 11.86 -4.79
C LEU A 243 -5.46 12.82 -5.72
N ASP A 244 -4.63 13.70 -5.15
CA ASP A 244 -3.83 14.68 -5.89
C ASP A 244 -2.40 14.15 -6.05
N GLU A 245 -2.08 13.63 -7.24
CA GLU A 245 -0.78 13.06 -7.59
C GLU A 245 -0.29 11.98 -6.59
N PRO A 246 -1.09 10.92 -6.35
CA PRO A 246 -0.82 9.98 -5.27
C PRO A 246 0.46 9.14 -5.49
N THR A 247 0.96 9.02 -6.71
CA THR A 247 2.06 8.13 -7.10
C THR A 247 3.46 8.71 -6.88
N ASN A 248 3.63 10.03 -6.78
CA ASN A 248 4.94 10.72 -6.80
C ASN A 248 5.94 10.29 -5.72
N HIS A 249 5.47 9.75 -4.60
CA HIS A 249 6.28 9.33 -3.46
C HIS A 249 6.07 7.87 -3.07
N LEU A 250 5.49 7.07 -3.96
CA LEU A 250 5.19 5.67 -3.74
C LEU A 250 6.18 4.76 -4.45
N ASP A 251 6.59 3.71 -3.77
CA ASP A 251 7.22 2.57 -4.44
C ASP A 251 6.16 1.74 -5.17
N ILE A 252 6.59 0.96 -6.16
CA ILE A 252 5.70 0.16 -7.03
C ILE A 252 4.76 -0.72 -6.20
N GLU A 253 5.27 -1.37 -5.15
CA GLU A 253 4.46 -2.19 -4.24
C GLU A 253 3.32 -1.40 -3.58
N THR A 254 3.53 -0.12 -3.27
CA THR A 254 2.49 0.74 -2.71
C THR A 254 1.52 1.24 -3.78
N ILE A 255 1.99 1.51 -4.99
CA ILE A 255 1.14 1.91 -6.12
C ILE A 255 0.15 0.78 -6.44
N ASP A 256 0.65 -0.46 -6.55
CA ASP A 256 -0.19 -1.63 -6.83
C ASP A 256 -1.24 -1.83 -5.72
N ALA A 257 -0.82 -1.78 -4.45
CA ALA A 257 -1.73 -1.91 -3.32
C ALA A 257 -2.78 -0.78 -3.26
N LEU A 258 -2.39 0.44 -3.62
CA LEU A 258 -3.32 1.56 -3.70
C LEU A 258 -4.30 1.39 -4.86
N ALA A 259 -3.84 0.95 -6.03
CA ALA A 259 -4.69 0.68 -7.19
C ALA A 259 -5.75 -0.38 -6.87
N ASP A 260 -5.35 -1.48 -6.22
CA ASP A 260 -6.27 -2.54 -5.77
C ASP A 260 -7.30 -1.99 -4.79
N ALA A 261 -6.86 -1.23 -3.77
CA ALA A 261 -7.75 -0.65 -2.78
C ALA A 261 -8.72 0.39 -3.38
N ILE A 262 -8.30 1.13 -4.40
CA ILE A 262 -9.13 2.07 -5.14
C ILE A 262 -10.21 1.33 -5.94
N ASN A 263 -9.87 0.20 -6.56
CA ASN A 263 -10.82 -0.62 -7.30
C ASN A 263 -11.90 -1.21 -6.37
N GLU A 264 -11.53 -1.58 -5.14
CA GLU A 264 -12.45 -2.08 -4.12
C GLU A 264 -13.24 -0.97 -3.38
N PHE A 265 -12.80 0.29 -3.45
CA PHE A 265 -13.45 1.39 -2.73
C PHE A 265 -14.86 1.66 -3.26
N GLU A 266 -15.87 1.60 -2.41
CA GLU A 266 -17.28 1.76 -2.79
C GLU A 266 -17.77 3.22 -2.87
N GLY A 267 -16.94 4.18 -2.45
CA GLY A 267 -17.26 5.60 -2.47
C GLY A 267 -16.85 6.31 -3.76
N GLY A 268 -17.27 7.57 -3.88
CA GLY A 268 -16.97 8.38 -5.06
C GLY A 268 -15.51 8.81 -5.07
N MET A 269 -14.91 8.92 -6.24
CA MET A 269 -13.48 9.19 -6.37
C MET A 269 -13.19 10.25 -7.42
N MET A 270 -12.23 11.11 -7.09
CA MET A 270 -11.52 11.89 -8.09
C MET A 270 -10.02 11.70 -7.97
N LEU A 271 -9.38 11.36 -9.08
CA LEU A 271 -7.93 11.22 -9.22
C LEU A 271 -7.41 12.38 -10.06
N VAL A 272 -6.40 13.08 -9.59
CA VAL A 272 -5.60 14.01 -10.38
C VAL A 272 -4.28 13.32 -10.69
N SER A 273 -3.97 13.22 -11.97
CA SER A 273 -2.68 12.72 -12.44
C SER A 273 -2.21 13.52 -13.65
N HIS A 274 -0.90 13.52 -13.87
CA HIS A 274 -0.25 13.99 -15.08
C HIS A 274 0.08 12.86 -16.06
N ASP A 275 -0.10 11.60 -15.65
CA ASP A 275 0.17 10.38 -16.40
C ASP A 275 -1.11 9.77 -17.02
#